data_AF-U4KPW5-F1
#
_entry.id   AF-U4KPW5-F1
#
_cell.length_a   1.000
_cell.length_b   1.000
_cell.length_c   1.000
_cell.angle_alpha   90.00
_cell.angle_beta   90.00
_cell.angle_gamma   90.00
#
_symmetry.space_group_name_H-M   'P 1'
#
loop_
_entity.id
_entity.type
_entity.pdbx_description
1 polymer ?
#
loop_
_entity_poly.entity_id
_entity_poly.type
_entity_poly.pdbx_seq_one_letter_code
_entity_poly.pdbx_strand_id
1 'polypeptide(L)'
;MHFIMFLIALASSIFLFINNHVTEGIVVLLFSFLILGLIAGIYLIEKKKQALKDIYTGVYNELGFQRDYQKLHKGLEAGKITELYLMKLTVQSEHTDLIKPIGTLLNERFSFDTKAYFNNGIFGVLFVNLSGIIVKEMKNQVETWLNDMFKQKEVTVKYEITYFEVNKTMTYESVLEKIKED
;
A
#
# COMPACT_ATOMS: atom_id res chain seq x y z
N MET A 1 -20.82 11.35 -16.43
CA MET A 1 -21.61 12.30 -17.26
C MET A 1 -21.18 13.75 -17.05
N HIS A 2 -21.20 14.29 -15.83
CA HIS A 2 -20.84 15.69 -15.54
C HIS A 2 -19.40 16.08 -15.96
N PHE A 3 -18.41 15.20 -15.73
CA PHE A 3 -17.01 15.47 -16.09
C PHE A 3 -16.79 15.61 -17.61
N ILE A 4 -17.50 14.84 -18.43
CA ILE A 4 -17.41 14.91 -19.89
C ILE A 4 -18.07 16.21 -20.41
N MET A 5 -19.21 16.62 -19.84
CA MET A 5 -19.85 17.90 -20.19
C MET A 5 -18.98 19.11 -19.82
N PHE A 6 -18.23 19.04 -18.71
CA PHE A 6 -17.26 20.05 -18.33
C PHE A 6 -16.11 20.17 -19.34
N LEU A 7 -15.55 19.04 -19.82
CA LEU A 7 -14.48 19.04 -20.82
C LEU A 7 -14.94 19.59 -22.18
N ILE A 8 -16.18 19.28 -22.60
CA ILE A 8 -16.74 19.81 -23.85
C ILE A 8 -16.98 21.33 -23.73
N ALA A 9 -17.59 21.80 -22.63
CA ALA A 9 -17.81 23.23 -22.40
C ALA A 9 -16.48 24.01 -22.34
N LEU A 10 -15.46 23.42 -21.68
CA LEU A 10 -14.12 23.99 -21.61
C LEU A 10 -13.48 24.08 -23.01
N ALA A 11 -13.52 23.00 -23.79
CA ALA A 11 -12.99 22.99 -25.16
C ALA A 11 -13.72 23.97 -26.10
N SER A 12 -15.05 24.06 -26.02
CA SER A 12 -15.84 25.00 -26.83
C SER A 12 -15.59 26.47 -26.47
N SER A 13 -15.43 26.78 -25.18
CA SER A 13 -15.07 28.14 -24.74
C SER A 13 -13.69 28.56 -25.21
N ILE A 14 -12.73 27.62 -25.24
CA ILE A 14 -11.37 27.83 -25.73
C ILE A 14 -11.37 28.02 -27.25
N PHE A 15 -12.14 27.22 -27.99
CA PHE A 15 -12.31 27.38 -29.45
C PHE A 15 -12.92 28.73 -29.84
N LEU A 16 -13.92 29.22 -29.10
CA LEU A 16 -14.52 30.55 -29.31
C LEU A 16 -13.52 31.68 -29.02
N PHE A 17 -12.64 31.48 -28.05
CA PHE A 17 -11.64 32.47 -27.64
C PHE A 17 -10.44 32.51 -28.61
N ILE A 18 -10.07 31.37 -29.21
CA ILE A 18 -9.03 31.24 -30.25
C ILE A 18 -9.34 32.08 -31.51
N ASN A 19 -10.61 32.28 -31.87
CA ASN A 19 -11.01 33.06 -33.05
C ASN A 19 -10.74 34.58 -32.96
N ASN A 20 -10.20 35.09 -31.84
CA ASN A 20 -9.74 36.47 -31.71
C ASN A 20 -8.19 36.49 -31.76
N HIS A 21 -7.57 37.20 -32.71
CA HIS A 21 -6.13 37.06 -33.04
C HIS A 21 -5.09 37.48 -31.97
N VAL A 22 -5.50 38.13 -30.87
CA VAL A 22 -4.61 38.45 -29.73
C VAL A 22 -4.54 37.28 -28.71
N THR A 23 -5.38 36.27 -28.92
CA THR A 23 -5.80 35.34 -27.87
C THR A 23 -5.13 33.96 -27.97
N GLU A 24 -4.63 33.59 -29.14
CA GLU A 24 -4.00 32.27 -29.40
C GLU A 24 -2.77 32.04 -28.53
N GLY A 25 -1.88 33.04 -28.39
CA GLY A 25 -0.67 32.93 -27.56
C GLY A 25 -0.96 32.81 -26.06
N ILE A 26 -1.94 33.56 -25.56
CA ILE A 26 -2.35 33.52 -24.14
C ILE A 26 -3.05 32.19 -23.83
N VAL A 27 -3.88 31.67 -24.74
CA VAL A 27 -4.56 30.38 -24.59
C VAL A 27 -3.56 29.22 -24.55
N VAL A 28 -2.58 29.21 -25.46
CA VAL A 28 -1.52 28.19 -25.46
C VAL A 28 -0.69 28.26 -24.17
N LEU A 29 -0.39 29.47 -23.68
CA LEU A 29 0.29 29.67 -22.40
C LEU A 29 -0.54 29.12 -21.22
N LEU A 30 -1.82 29.46 -21.15
CA LEU A 30 -2.72 28.97 -20.09
C LEU A 30 -2.88 27.45 -20.12
N PHE A 31 -3.02 26.85 -21.30
CA PHE A 31 -3.05 25.40 -21.45
C PHE A 31 -1.73 24.75 -21.01
N SER A 32 -0.60 25.36 -21.36
CA SER A 32 0.72 24.87 -20.95
C SER A 32 0.88 24.91 -19.43
N PHE A 33 0.43 25.99 -18.77
CA PHE A 33 0.39 26.07 -17.31
C PHE A 33 -0.56 25.05 -16.67
N LEU A 34 -1.72 24.78 -17.29
CA LEU A 34 -2.67 23.77 -16.82
C LEU A 34 -2.06 22.36 -16.87
N ILE A 35 -1.38 22.01 -17.97
CA ILE A 35 -0.71 20.71 -18.13
C ILE A 35 0.45 20.58 -17.13
N LEU A 36 1.30 21.62 -17.00
CA LEU A 36 2.39 21.63 -16.01
C LEU A 36 1.85 21.50 -14.58
N GLY A 37 0.75 22.18 -14.25
CA GLY A 37 0.07 22.08 -12.96
C GLY A 37 -0.48 20.67 -12.70
N LEU A 38 -1.07 20.02 -13.71
CA LEU A 38 -1.55 18.65 -13.61
C LEU A 38 -0.41 17.66 -13.41
N ILE A 39 0.68 17.77 -14.19
CA ILE A 39 1.87 16.91 -14.06
C ILE A 39 2.50 17.09 -12.68
N ALA A 40 2.64 18.34 -12.20
CA ALA A 40 3.16 18.62 -10.86
C ALA A 40 2.25 18.03 -9.78
N GLY A 41 0.92 18.12 -9.94
CA GLY A 41 -0.05 17.51 -9.04
C GLY A 41 0.08 15.98 -8.98
N ILE A 42 0.15 15.31 -10.13
CA ILE A 42 0.35 13.85 -10.21
C ILE A 42 1.70 13.47 -9.59
N TYR A 43 2.77 14.20 -9.90
CA TYR A 43 4.10 13.97 -9.35
C TYR A 43 4.13 14.09 -7.82
N LEU A 44 3.47 15.11 -7.26
CA LEU A 44 3.36 15.28 -5.81
C LEU A 44 2.57 14.15 -5.13
N ILE A 45 1.49 13.69 -5.76
CA ILE A 45 0.71 12.54 -5.26
C ILE A 45 1.56 11.28 -5.26
N GLU A 46 2.29 11.02 -6.34
CA GLU A 46 3.13 9.83 -6.47
C GLU A 46 4.30 9.86 -5.50
N LYS A 47 4.95 11.01 -5.33
CA LYS A 47 6.02 11.22 -4.34
C LYS A 47 5.50 11.00 -2.91
N LYS A 48 4.29 11.45 -2.59
CA LYS A 48 3.65 11.17 -1.30
C LYS A 48 3.37 9.68 -1.08
N LYS A 49 2.96 8.95 -2.11
CA LYS A 49 2.79 7.48 -2.01
C LYS A 49 4.12 6.77 -1.81
N GLN A 50 5.16 7.20 -2.51
CA GLN A 50 6.51 6.63 -2.38
C GLN A 50 7.08 6.86 -0.97
N ALA A 51 6.81 8.01 -0.35
CA ALA A 51 7.23 8.29 1.03
C ALA A 51 6.62 7.34 2.08
N LEU A 52 5.52 6.64 1.74
CA LEU A 52 4.88 5.67 2.62
C LEU A 52 5.38 4.25 2.38
N LYS A 53 6.27 4.05 1.41
CA LYS A 53 6.87 2.76 1.11
C LYS A 53 8.29 2.70 1.68
N ASP A 54 8.68 1.53 2.14
CA ASP A 54 10.06 1.22 2.45
C ASP A 54 10.88 1.12 1.16
N ILE A 55 12.05 1.77 1.15
CA ILE A 55 12.87 1.94 -0.06
C ILE A 55 13.49 0.60 -0.49
N TYR A 56 13.73 -0.31 0.45
CA TYR A 56 14.42 -1.57 0.20
C TYR A 56 13.47 -2.66 -0.31
N THR A 57 12.28 -2.72 0.25
CA THR A 57 11.29 -3.79 0.01
C THR A 57 10.16 -3.38 -0.93
N GLY A 58 9.88 -2.08 -1.06
CA GLY A 58 8.75 -1.56 -1.86
C GLY A 58 7.37 -1.76 -1.24
N VAL A 59 7.29 -2.39 -0.06
CA VAL A 59 6.09 -2.52 0.78
C VAL A 59 5.89 -1.27 1.62
N TYR A 60 4.79 -1.16 2.37
CA TYR A 60 4.57 0.01 3.22
C TYR A 60 5.58 0.07 4.38
N ASN A 61 6.08 1.26 4.71
CA ASN A 61 6.83 1.51 5.94
C ASN A 61 5.85 1.74 7.11
N GLU A 62 6.37 2.04 8.30
CA GLU A 62 5.56 2.26 9.51
C GLU A 62 4.46 3.34 9.32
N LEU A 63 4.79 4.46 8.65
CA LEU A 63 3.83 5.52 8.35
C LEU A 63 2.74 5.05 7.38
N GLY A 64 3.13 4.27 6.36
CA GLY A 64 2.19 3.64 5.43
C GLY A 64 1.26 2.66 6.12
N PHE A 65 1.80 1.85 7.03
CA PHE A 65 1.05 0.92 7.86
C PHE A 65 0.06 1.64 8.76
N GLN A 66 0.50 2.67 9.50
CA GLN A 66 -0.35 3.46 10.38
C GLN A 66 -1.57 4.03 9.63
N ARG A 67 -1.33 4.62 8.46
CA ARG A 67 -2.38 5.20 7.61
C ARG A 67 -3.42 4.14 7.21
N ASP A 68 -2.95 2.99 6.71
CA ASP A 68 -3.83 1.94 6.21
C ASP A 68 -4.56 1.26 7.36
N TYR A 69 -3.88 0.99 8.48
CA TYR A 69 -4.47 0.48 9.71
C TYR A 69 -5.61 1.38 10.21
N GLN A 70 -5.37 2.69 10.37
CA GLN A 70 -6.40 3.62 10.84
C GLN A 70 -7.62 3.65 9.91
N LYS A 71 -7.41 3.57 8.60
CA LYS A 71 -8.50 3.51 7.61
C LYS A 71 -9.32 2.23 7.77
N LEU A 72 -8.66 1.09 7.91
CA LEU A 72 -9.31 -0.20 8.09
C LEU A 72 -10.00 -0.31 9.46
N HIS A 73 -9.36 0.17 10.52
CA HIS A 73 -9.94 0.17 11.87
C HIS A 73 -11.21 1.01 11.95
N LYS A 74 -11.24 2.21 11.34
CA LYS A 74 -12.48 3.00 11.20
C LYS A 74 -13.58 2.23 10.45
N GLY A 75 -13.20 1.41 9.47
CA GLY A 75 -14.12 0.51 8.78
C GLY A 75 -14.68 -0.59 9.69
N LEU A 76 -13.82 -1.17 10.54
CA LEU A 76 -14.18 -2.18 11.55
C LEU A 76 -15.12 -1.59 12.62
N GLU A 77 -14.81 -0.40 13.15
CA GLU A 77 -15.64 0.34 14.10
C GLU A 77 -17.04 0.62 13.52
N ALA A 78 -17.08 1.12 12.28
CA ALA A 78 -18.31 1.41 11.55
C ALA A 78 -19.09 0.16 11.09
N GLY A 79 -18.57 -1.06 11.34
CA GLY A 79 -19.19 -2.32 10.91
C GLY A 79 -19.14 -2.58 9.41
N LYS A 80 -18.31 -1.84 8.66
CA LYS A 80 -18.06 -2.05 7.22
C LYS A 80 -17.04 -3.16 6.97
N ILE A 81 -16.20 -3.43 7.96
CA ILE A 81 -15.29 -4.58 8.01
C ILE A 81 -15.78 -5.44 9.17
N THR A 82 -15.93 -6.75 8.93
CA THR A 82 -16.41 -7.71 9.94
C THR A 82 -15.26 -8.35 10.68
N GLU A 83 -14.16 -8.62 9.97
CA GLU A 83 -13.00 -9.32 10.49
C GLU A 83 -11.73 -8.60 10.00
N LEU A 84 -10.78 -8.40 10.90
CA LEU A 84 -9.47 -7.85 10.58
C LEU A 84 -8.43 -8.69 11.29
N TYR A 85 -7.52 -9.30 10.53
CA TYR A 85 -6.40 -10.06 11.09
C TYR A 85 -5.09 -9.40 10.73
N LEU A 86 -4.12 -9.51 11.63
CA LEU A 86 -2.75 -9.17 11.36
C LEU A 86 -1.90 -10.44 11.42
N MET A 87 -1.15 -10.71 10.36
CA MET A 87 -0.08 -11.70 10.37
C MET A 87 1.26 -10.99 10.51
N LYS A 88 2.10 -11.49 11.40
CA LYS A 88 3.48 -11.08 11.65
C LYS A 88 4.40 -12.15 11.09
N LEU A 89 5.42 -11.74 10.33
CA LEU A 89 6.52 -12.57 9.87
C LEU A 89 7.82 -11.95 10.40
N THR A 90 8.47 -12.66 11.32
CA THR A 90 9.80 -12.30 11.84
C THR A 90 10.84 -13.12 11.11
N VAL A 91 11.83 -12.47 10.52
CA VAL A 91 12.91 -13.15 9.82
C VAL A 91 14.22 -12.90 10.57
N GLN A 92 14.77 -13.95 11.18
CA GLN A 92 16.09 -13.91 11.80
C GLN A 92 17.12 -14.34 10.76
N SER A 93 17.73 -13.36 10.09
CA SER A 93 18.75 -13.63 9.08
C SER A 93 19.90 -12.65 9.18
N GLU A 94 21.12 -13.17 9.11
CA GLU A 94 22.33 -12.38 8.87
C GLU A 94 22.39 -11.86 7.42
N HIS A 95 21.54 -12.40 6.55
CA HIS A 95 21.46 -12.10 5.12
C HIS A 95 20.43 -11.01 4.84
N THR A 96 20.86 -9.74 4.97
CA THR A 96 20.02 -8.56 4.65
C THR A 96 19.54 -8.53 3.20
N ASP A 97 20.22 -9.24 2.29
CA ASP A 97 19.85 -9.39 0.88
C ASP A 97 18.57 -10.22 0.66
N LEU A 98 18.09 -10.94 1.69
CA LEU A 98 16.83 -11.69 1.63
C LEU A 98 15.60 -10.85 1.99
N ILE A 99 15.78 -9.69 2.63
CA ILE A 99 14.68 -8.80 3.04
C ILE A 99 13.89 -8.31 1.82
N LYS A 100 14.58 -7.87 0.77
CA LYS A 100 13.94 -7.39 -0.46
C LYS A 100 13.14 -8.49 -1.18
N PRO A 101 13.70 -9.68 -1.46
CA PRO A 101 12.95 -10.82 -2.01
C PRO A 101 11.70 -11.19 -1.22
N ILE A 102 11.77 -11.18 0.12
CA ILE A 102 10.60 -11.48 0.97
C ILE A 102 9.55 -10.38 0.80
N GLY A 103 9.94 -9.11 0.85
CA GLY A 103 9.03 -7.99 0.60
C GLY A 103 8.35 -8.05 -0.77
N THR A 104 9.12 -8.36 -1.83
CA THR A 104 8.58 -8.56 -3.18
C THR A 104 7.61 -9.73 -3.23
N LEU A 105 7.97 -10.89 -2.67
CA LEU A 105 7.13 -12.08 -2.62
C LEU A 105 5.79 -11.79 -1.95
N LEU A 106 5.82 -11.14 -0.77
CA LEU A 106 4.60 -10.78 -0.05
C LEU A 106 3.77 -9.80 -0.89
N ASN A 107 4.37 -8.75 -1.45
CA ASN A 107 3.65 -7.74 -2.22
C ASN A 107 3.04 -8.26 -3.54
N GLU A 108 3.65 -9.26 -4.17
CA GLU A 108 3.14 -9.87 -5.40
C GLU A 108 2.05 -10.92 -5.12
N ARG A 109 2.19 -11.69 -4.04
CA ARG A 109 1.27 -12.79 -3.70
C ARG A 109 0.02 -12.31 -2.98
N PHE A 110 0.11 -11.21 -2.24
CA PHE A 110 -1.01 -10.60 -1.53
C PHE A 110 -1.68 -9.53 -2.41
N SER A 111 -2.97 -9.70 -2.72
CA SER A 111 -3.75 -8.82 -3.61
C SER A 111 -4.38 -7.61 -2.88
N PHE A 112 -5.24 -6.85 -3.57
CA PHE A 112 -5.75 -5.51 -3.19
C PHE A 112 -6.26 -5.36 -1.75
N ASP A 113 -6.80 -6.43 -1.15
CA ASP A 113 -7.40 -6.44 0.19
C ASP A 113 -6.41 -6.76 1.31
N THR A 114 -5.15 -7.03 0.94
CA THR A 114 -4.06 -7.33 1.85
C THR A 114 -2.99 -6.25 1.79
N LYS A 115 -2.56 -5.74 2.94
CA LYS A 115 -1.56 -4.67 3.04
C LYS A 115 -0.33 -5.17 3.77
N ALA A 116 0.76 -5.35 3.03
CA ALA A 116 2.06 -5.72 3.57
C ALA A 116 2.83 -4.48 4.05
N TYR A 117 3.45 -4.57 5.21
CA TYR A 117 4.36 -3.57 5.75
C TYR A 117 5.65 -4.21 6.26
N PHE A 118 6.70 -3.39 6.39
CA PHE A 118 8.00 -3.80 6.91
C PHE A 118 8.50 -2.78 7.95
N ASN A 119 9.00 -3.28 9.08
CA ASN A 119 9.68 -2.50 10.10
C ASN A 119 10.75 -3.35 10.79
N ASN A 120 12.02 -2.93 10.75
CA ASN A 120 13.12 -3.54 11.49
C ASN A 120 13.21 -5.09 11.44
N GLY A 121 13.03 -5.70 10.25
CA GLY A 121 13.12 -7.16 10.09
C GLY A 121 11.79 -7.90 10.32
N ILE A 122 10.73 -7.17 10.67
CA ILE A 122 9.39 -7.71 10.85
C ILE A 122 8.53 -7.27 9.68
N PHE A 123 7.95 -8.23 8.98
CA PHE A 123 6.88 -7.99 8.03
C PHE A 123 5.55 -8.16 8.73
N GLY A 124 4.54 -7.39 8.33
CA GLY A 124 3.19 -7.82 8.64
C GLY A 124 2.21 -7.55 7.53
N VAL A 125 1.11 -8.30 7.57
CA VAL A 125 0.09 -8.35 6.52
C VAL A 125 -1.27 -8.23 7.17
N LEU A 126 -2.01 -7.18 6.83
CA LEU A 126 -3.40 -7.02 7.24
C LEU A 126 -4.31 -7.78 6.29
N PHE A 127 -5.21 -8.59 6.85
CA PHE A 127 -6.26 -9.34 6.15
C PHE A 127 -7.62 -8.77 6.51
N VAL A 128 -8.40 -8.38 5.52
CA VAL A 128 -9.70 -7.70 5.69
C VAL A 128 -10.83 -8.63 5.25
N ASN A 129 -11.85 -8.81 6.10
CA ASN A 129 -13.02 -9.65 5.84
C ASN A 129 -12.67 -11.10 5.45
N LEU A 130 -11.63 -11.64 6.10
CA LEU A 130 -11.22 -13.03 5.92
C LEU A 130 -11.32 -13.75 7.26
N SER A 131 -11.93 -14.93 7.25
CA SER A 131 -12.10 -15.74 8.44
C SER A 131 -10.76 -16.23 8.97
N GLY A 132 -10.67 -16.50 10.28
CA GLY A 132 -9.47 -17.05 10.89
C GLY A 132 -9.00 -18.38 10.26
N ILE A 133 -9.91 -19.17 9.68
CA ILE A 133 -9.57 -20.39 8.94
C ILE A 133 -8.78 -20.05 7.67
N ILE A 134 -9.26 -19.08 6.89
CA ILE A 134 -8.57 -18.64 5.67
C ILE A 134 -7.21 -18.02 6.03
N VAL A 135 -7.14 -17.21 7.09
CA VAL A 135 -5.86 -16.61 7.54
C VAL A 135 -4.86 -17.70 7.95
N LYS A 136 -5.31 -18.78 8.60
CA LYS A 136 -4.47 -19.94 8.91
C LYS A 136 -3.96 -20.65 7.65
N GLU A 137 -4.80 -20.82 6.64
CA GLU A 137 -4.38 -21.41 5.37
C GLU A 137 -3.37 -20.52 4.64
N MET A 138 -3.61 -19.20 4.62
CA MET A 138 -2.67 -18.23 4.06
C MET A 138 -1.32 -18.25 4.79
N LYS A 139 -1.31 -18.39 6.11
CA LYS A 139 -0.08 -18.58 6.90
C LYS A 139 0.71 -19.80 6.41
N ASN A 140 0.07 -20.96 6.25
CA ASN A 140 0.73 -22.16 5.74
C ASN A 140 1.24 -21.99 4.29
N GLN A 141 0.52 -21.25 3.46
CA GLN A 141 0.97 -20.93 2.10
C GLN A 141 2.22 -20.05 2.10
N VAL A 142 2.28 -19.03 2.97
CA VAL A 142 3.47 -18.18 3.12
C VAL A 142 4.67 -19.00 3.58
N GLU A 143 4.50 -19.90 4.55
CA GLU A 143 5.57 -20.82 4.98
C GLU A 143 6.10 -21.65 3.80
N THR A 144 5.19 -22.18 2.98
CA THR A 144 5.55 -22.94 1.78
C THR A 144 6.35 -22.08 0.80
N TRP A 145 5.89 -20.86 0.51
CA TRP A 145 6.58 -19.96 -0.43
C TRP A 145 7.96 -19.54 0.07
N LEU A 146 8.10 -19.28 1.38
CA LEU A 146 9.39 -18.94 1.98
C LEU A 146 10.35 -20.13 1.90
N ASN A 147 9.89 -21.33 2.26
CA ASN A 147 10.72 -22.55 2.18
C ASN A 147 11.19 -22.82 0.75
N ASP A 148 10.30 -22.67 -0.24
CA ASP A 148 10.65 -22.83 -1.65
C ASP A 148 11.70 -21.79 -2.10
N MET A 149 11.52 -20.52 -1.72
CA MET A 149 12.46 -19.45 -2.03
C MET A 149 13.83 -19.68 -1.38
N PHE A 150 13.88 -20.08 -0.10
CA PHE A 150 15.13 -20.33 0.62
C PHE A 150 15.87 -21.54 0.06
N LYS A 151 15.14 -22.61 -0.31
CA LYS A 151 15.71 -23.79 -0.98
C LYS A 151 16.33 -23.43 -2.32
N GLN A 152 15.67 -22.59 -3.12
CA GLN A 152 16.21 -22.12 -4.40
C GLN A 152 17.49 -21.30 -4.24
N LYS A 153 17.62 -20.57 -3.13
CA LYS A 153 18.80 -19.77 -2.82
C LYS A 153 19.89 -20.52 -2.04
N GLU A 154 19.65 -21.79 -1.70
CA GLU A 154 20.55 -22.61 -0.89
C GLU A 154 20.89 -21.99 0.47
N VAL A 155 19.95 -21.24 1.07
CA VAL A 155 20.13 -20.60 2.39
C VAL A 155 19.24 -21.26 3.43
N THR A 156 19.75 -21.43 4.65
CA THR A 156 18.94 -21.82 5.81
C THR A 156 18.58 -20.57 6.62
N VAL A 157 17.28 -20.24 6.68
CA VAL A 157 16.79 -19.05 7.40
C VAL A 157 15.83 -19.49 8.50
N LYS A 158 16.00 -18.96 9.70
CA LYS A 158 15.01 -19.09 10.77
C LYS A 158 13.98 -17.98 10.64
N TYR A 159 12.71 -18.35 10.59
CA TYR A 159 11.61 -17.39 10.56
C TYR A 159 10.45 -17.89 11.40
N GLU A 160 9.63 -16.96 11.85
CA GLU A 160 8.42 -17.23 12.61
C GLU A 160 7.24 -16.49 11.99
N ILE A 161 6.11 -17.17 11.87
CA ILE A 161 4.85 -16.59 11.39
C ILE A 161 3.78 -16.76 12.44
N THR A 162 3.30 -15.65 12.99
CA THR A 162 2.18 -15.58 13.92
C THR A 162 1.05 -14.74 13.31
N TYR A 163 -0.18 -14.94 13.78
CA TYR A 163 -1.29 -14.07 13.40
C TYR A 163 -2.27 -13.92 14.56
N PHE A 164 -2.94 -12.78 14.61
CA PHE A 164 -3.96 -12.49 15.62
C PHE A 164 -5.08 -11.64 15.05
N GLU A 165 -6.24 -11.73 15.68
CA GLU A 165 -7.40 -10.92 15.35
C GLU A 165 -7.26 -9.51 15.94
N VAL A 166 -7.49 -8.50 15.10
CA VAL A 166 -7.61 -7.10 15.48
C VAL A 166 -9.08 -6.82 15.77
N ASN A 167 -9.41 -6.63 17.04
CA ASN A 167 -10.76 -6.26 17.45
C ASN A 167 -10.94 -4.72 17.47
N LYS A 168 -12.20 -4.27 17.60
CA LYS A 168 -12.60 -2.85 17.58
C LYS A 168 -11.98 -1.96 18.67
N THR A 169 -11.41 -2.56 19.73
CA THR A 169 -10.87 -1.83 20.87
C THR A 169 -9.36 -1.71 20.82
N MET A 170 -8.70 -2.40 19.89
CA MET A 170 -7.25 -2.35 19.74
C MET A 170 -6.84 -1.04 19.08
N THR A 171 -5.99 -0.27 19.75
CA THR A 171 -5.39 0.93 19.17
C THR A 171 -4.21 0.55 18.29
N TYR A 172 -3.78 1.49 17.43
CA TYR A 172 -2.57 1.32 16.63
C TYR A 172 -1.34 0.99 17.47
N GLU A 173 -1.18 1.69 18.60
CA GLU A 173 -0.09 1.50 19.54
C GLU A 173 -0.12 0.09 20.14
N SER A 174 -1.29 -0.40 20.56
CA SER A 174 -1.43 -1.77 21.08
C SER A 174 -1.14 -2.85 20.03
N VAL A 175 -1.42 -2.57 18.75
CA VAL A 175 -1.06 -3.47 17.64
C VAL A 175 0.45 -3.46 17.43
N LEU A 176 1.10 -2.29 17.48
CA LEU A 176 2.55 -2.19 17.40
C LEU A 176 3.25 -2.91 18.56
N GLU A 177 2.72 -2.83 19.77
CA GLU A 177 3.24 -3.55 20.93
C GLU A 177 3.19 -5.06 20.70
N LYS A 178 2.05 -5.60 20.26
CA LYS A 178 1.94 -7.02 19.89
C LYS A 178 2.86 -7.44 18.74
N ILE A 179 3.19 -6.54 17.83
CA ILE A 179 4.17 -6.81 16.77
C ILE A 179 5.58 -6.90 17.38
N LYS A 180 5.90 -6.10 18.39
CA LYS A 180 7.21 -6.02 19.05
C LYS A 180 7.42 -7.00 20.20
N GLU A 181 6.36 -7.63 20.70
CA GLU A 181 6.40 -8.52 21.88
C GLU A 181 7.08 -9.89 21.67
N ASP A 182 7.76 -10.13 20.54
CA ASP A 182 8.73 -11.22 20.34
C ASP A 182 10.01 -10.69 19.69
#